data_AF-A0A7C7G2L2-F1
#
_entry.id   AF-A0A7C7G2L2-F1
#
_cell.length_a   1.000
_cell.length_b   1.000
_cell.length_c   1.000
_cell.angle_alpha   90.00
_cell.angle_beta   90.00
_cell.angle_gamma   90.00
#
_symmetry.space_group_name_H-M   'P 1'
#
loop_
_entity.id
_entity.type
_entity.pdbx_description
1 polymer ?
#
loop_
_entity_poly.entity_id
_entity_poly.type
_entity_poly.pdbx_seq_one_letter_code
_entity_poly.pdbx_strand_id
1 'polypeptide(L)'
;MEYYIHNVPLFLIGTSVPMVSIPDFCTETEEKIPVALFKNLDVIYVGDIPELNGRNALYSNGAVYMTSSEPTTYDMLENFVHELAHSLEDTYGSFIYSAALIQEFKAKRETLYQILKAKGYEVSERLLAFTEYNEKFDHFLSDVVGYPTLLNLTMGLFVSPYGATSIQEYFANGFEKYYLDNPGRVRIISPVLYEKITEIINDN
;
A
#
# COMPACT_ATOMS: atom_id res chain seq x y z
N MET A 1 7.16 26.52 3.88
CA MET A 1 8.46 26.14 3.29
C MET A 1 8.14 25.17 2.18
N GLU A 2 8.76 25.30 1.02
CA GLU A 2 8.49 24.47 -0.15
C GLU A 2 9.60 23.43 -0.27
N TYR A 3 9.22 22.17 -0.41
CA TYR A 3 10.12 21.04 -0.58
C TYR A 3 9.81 20.35 -1.91
N TYR A 4 10.69 19.46 -2.34
CA TYR A 4 10.52 18.69 -3.56
C TYR A 4 10.98 17.26 -3.33
N ILE A 5 10.33 16.32 -4.01
CA ILE A 5 10.84 14.97 -4.23
C ILE A 5 10.97 14.81 -5.74
N HIS A 6 12.21 14.75 -6.23
CA HIS A 6 12.54 14.92 -7.63
C HIS A 6 11.94 16.23 -8.19
N ASN A 7 10.90 16.14 -9.02
CA ASN A 7 10.20 17.30 -9.61
C ASN A 7 8.79 17.51 -9.03
N VAL A 8 8.38 16.71 -8.03
CA VAL A 8 7.05 16.80 -7.43
C VAL A 8 7.12 17.74 -6.22
N PRO A 9 6.37 18.84 -6.21
CA PRO A 9 6.34 19.77 -5.08
C PRO A 9 5.68 19.13 -3.85
N LEU A 10 6.26 19.38 -2.68
CA LEU A 10 5.74 18.99 -1.38
C LEU A 10 5.45 20.25 -0.53
N PHE A 11 4.20 20.35 -0.07
CA PHE A 11 3.74 21.45 0.77
C PHE A 11 3.37 20.96 2.17
N LEU A 12 3.87 21.69 3.18
CA LEU A 12 3.37 21.57 4.54
C LEU A 12 2.14 22.44 4.69
N ILE A 13 1.01 21.82 5.05
CA ILE A 13 -0.28 22.48 5.21
C ILE A 13 -0.69 22.45 6.69
N GLY A 14 -1.32 23.54 7.14
CA GLY A 14 -1.79 23.67 8.51
C GLY A 14 -0.74 24.22 9.45
N THR A 15 -0.96 24.00 10.76
CA THR A 15 -0.11 24.55 11.84
C THR A 15 0.70 23.48 12.56
N SER A 16 0.40 22.21 12.31
CA SER A 16 1.15 21.08 12.86
C SER A 16 2.57 21.07 12.29
N VAL A 17 3.55 20.93 13.18
CA VAL A 17 4.94 20.72 12.79
C VAL A 17 5.16 19.22 12.73
N PRO A 18 5.54 18.66 11.57
CA PRO A 18 5.87 17.24 11.48
C PRO A 18 6.93 16.86 12.52
N MET A 19 6.73 15.74 13.20
CA MET A 19 7.75 15.19 14.11
C MET A 19 8.97 14.67 13.34
N VAL A 20 8.76 14.35 12.07
CA VAL A 20 9.74 13.84 11.11
C VAL A 20 10.43 14.99 10.38
N SER A 21 11.72 14.81 10.09
CA SER A 21 12.49 15.71 9.23
C SER A 21 12.06 15.56 7.77
N ILE A 22 11.33 16.54 7.24
CA ILE A 22 10.86 16.55 5.85
C ILE A 22 12.02 16.50 4.84
N PRO A 23 13.15 17.21 5.02
CA PRO A 23 14.32 17.04 4.16
C PRO A 23 14.84 15.60 4.12
N ASP A 24 14.92 14.93 5.27
CA ASP A 24 15.44 13.55 5.33
C ASP A 24 14.46 12.60 4.64
N PHE A 25 13.14 12.76 4.86
CA PHE A 25 12.11 12.03 4.13
C PHE A 25 12.23 12.20 2.61
N CYS A 26 12.40 13.44 2.12
CA CYS A 26 12.61 13.72 0.70
C CYS A 26 13.85 13.00 0.17
N THR A 27 15.01 13.16 0.83
CA THR A 27 16.27 12.52 0.41
C THR A 27 16.17 11.00 0.41
N GLU A 28 15.64 10.39 1.47
CA GLU A 28 15.48 8.94 1.54
C GLU A 28 14.53 8.39 0.47
N THR A 29 13.49 9.15 0.13
CA THR A 29 12.57 8.79 -0.96
C THR A 29 13.29 8.79 -2.30
N GLU A 30 14.07 9.84 -2.59
CA GLU A 30 14.81 9.98 -3.85
C GLU A 30 15.91 8.91 -4.01
N GLU A 31 16.54 8.50 -2.91
CA GLU A 31 17.56 7.44 -2.92
C GLU A 31 16.98 6.05 -3.19
N LYS A 32 15.75 5.80 -2.75
CA LYS A 32 15.11 4.47 -2.84
C LYS A 32 14.27 4.29 -4.09
N ILE A 33 13.64 5.35 -4.59
CA ILE A 33 12.59 5.25 -5.60
C ILE A 33 12.99 5.99 -6.89
N PRO A 34 12.99 5.31 -8.05
CA PRO A 34 13.26 5.94 -9.33
C PRO A 34 12.26 7.05 -9.67
N VAL A 35 12.77 8.17 -10.18
CA VAL A 35 11.97 9.35 -10.59
C VAL A 35 10.84 9.00 -11.57
N ALA A 36 11.03 7.99 -12.43
CA ALA A 36 10.04 7.64 -13.44
C ALA A 36 8.71 7.11 -12.86
N LEU A 37 8.71 6.63 -11.60
CA LEU A 37 7.50 6.17 -10.93
C LEU A 37 6.62 7.31 -10.43
N PHE A 38 7.14 8.54 -10.39
CA PHE A 38 6.43 9.73 -9.91
C PHE A 38 5.57 10.39 -10.99
N LYS A 39 5.48 9.83 -12.20
CA LYS A 39 4.83 10.45 -13.37
C LYS A 39 3.35 10.76 -13.21
N ASN A 40 2.67 10.10 -12.26
CA ASN A 40 1.27 10.31 -11.96
C ASN A 40 1.06 11.24 -10.75
N LEU A 41 2.14 11.77 -10.16
CA LEU A 41 2.07 12.69 -9.03
C LEU A 41 2.32 14.12 -9.48
N ASP A 42 1.34 14.98 -9.20
CA ASP A 42 1.41 16.43 -9.40
C ASP A 42 1.89 17.15 -8.13
N VAL A 43 1.53 16.64 -6.94
CA VAL A 43 1.78 17.33 -5.67
C VAL A 43 1.70 16.38 -4.46
N ILE A 44 2.44 16.72 -3.40
CA ILE A 44 2.38 16.07 -2.10
C ILE A 44 1.98 17.10 -1.03
N TYR A 45 1.04 16.72 -0.17
CA TYR A 45 0.57 17.53 0.95
C TYR A 45 0.80 16.79 2.26
N VAL A 46 1.46 17.44 3.22
CA VAL A 46 1.69 16.89 4.56
C VAL A 46 1.10 17.84 5.60
N GLY A 47 0.20 17.35 6.46
CA GLY A 47 -0.42 18.19 7.48
C GLY A 47 -1.68 17.62 8.12
N ASP A 48 -2.42 18.49 8.80
CA ASP A 48 -3.74 18.18 9.36
C ASP A 48 -4.81 18.33 8.26
N ILE A 49 -5.02 17.26 7.48
CA ILE A 49 -5.82 17.28 6.26
C ILE A 49 -7.18 16.57 6.51
N PRO A 50 -8.32 17.27 6.45
CA PRO A 50 -9.64 16.68 6.70
C PRO A 50 -9.98 15.49 5.79
N GLU A 51 -9.52 15.53 4.54
CA GLU A 51 -9.76 14.53 3.50
C GLU A 51 -9.18 13.15 3.86
N LEU A 52 -8.20 13.08 4.76
CA LEU A 52 -7.66 11.80 5.24
C LEU A 52 -8.68 11.00 6.06
N ASN A 53 -9.66 11.66 6.69
CA ASN A 53 -10.75 11.00 7.43
C ASN A 53 -10.28 9.86 8.38
N GLY A 54 -9.19 10.10 9.11
CA GLY A 54 -8.58 9.14 10.03
C GLY A 54 -7.57 8.16 9.41
N ARG A 55 -7.29 8.26 8.11
CA ARG A 55 -6.18 7.58 7.44
C ARG A 55 -4.87 8.34 7.64
N ASN A 56 -3.76 7.64 7.46
CA ASN A 56 -2.43 8.23 7.53
C ASN A 56 -2.02 8.89 6.21
N ALA A 57 -2.43 8.28 5.09
CA ALA A 57 -2.22 8.85 3.77
C ALA A 57 -3.37 8.49 2.82
N LEU A 58 -3.40 9.17 1.67
CA LEU A 58 -4.34 8.94 0.58
C LEU A 58 -3.78 9.51 -0.73
N TYR A 59 -3.76 8.71 -1.78
CA TYR A 59 -3.65 9.17 -3.16
C TYR A 59 -5.02 9.54 -3.72
N SER A 60 -5.13 10.72 -4.32
CA SER A 60 -6.33 11.13 -5.04
C SER A 60 -6.02 12.19 -6.11
N ASN A 61 -6.36 11.89 -7.36
CA ASN A 61 -6.28 12.82 -8.49
C ASN A 61 -4.93 13.52 -8.64
N GLY A 62 -3.84 12.74 -8.70
CA GLY A 62 -2.48 13.27 -8.84
C GLY A 62 -1.87 13.82 -7.54
N ALA A 63 -2.62 13.88 -6.45
CA ALA A 63 -2.12 14.35 -5.16
C ALA A 63 -1.95 13.21 -4.15
N VAL A 64 -0.85 13.21 -3.41
CA VAL A 64 -0.69 12.39 -2.20
C VAL A 64 -0.89 13.28 -0.98
N TYR A 65 -1.85 12.93 -0.14
CA TYR A 65 -2.12 13.58 1.14
C TYR A 65 -1.56 12.69 2.25
N MET A 66 -0.87 13.27 3.23
CA MET A 66 -0.28 12.55 4.36
C MET A 66 -0.47 13.33 5.65
N THR A 67 -0.65 12.61 6.75
CA THR A 67 -0.66 13.21 8.08
C THR A 67 0.74 13.69 8.47
N SER A 68 0.82 14.82 9.19
CA SER A 68 2.05 15.27 9.84
C SER A 68 2.38 14.52 11.14
N SER A 69 1.51 13.60 11.57
CA SER A 69 1.61 12.92 12.88
C SER A 69 2.37 11.59 12.85
N GLU A 70 2.99 11.22 11.72
CA GLU A 70 3.78 9.98 11.65
C GLU A 70 4.95 10.02 12.65
N PRO A 71 5.21 8.92 13.38
CA PRO A 71 6.18 8.95 14.48
C PRO A 71 7.63 8.81 14.00
N THR A 72 7.87 8.22 12.82
CA THR A 72 9.21 8.08 12.24
C THR A 72 9.24 8.36 10.74
N THR A 73 10.43 8.65 10.22
CA THR A 73 10.66 8.78 8.76
C THR A 73 10.27 7.51 8.02
N TYR A 74 10.47 6.33 8.62
CA TYR A 74 10.12 5.06 8.00
C TYR A 74 8.61 4.89 7.87
N ASP A 75 7.82 5.26 8.88
CA ASP A 75 6.35 5.20 8.78
C ASP A 75 5.84 6.18 7.69
N MET A 76 6.46 7.36 7.60
CA MET A 76 6.16 8.33 6.54
C MET A 76 6.52 7.77 5.15
N LEU A 77 7.67 7.10 5.01
CA LEU A 77 8.08 6.41 3.79
C LEU A 77 7.12 5.27 3.42
N GLU A 78 6.72 4.42 4.37
CA GLU A 78 5.79 3.31 4.13
C GLU A 78 4.48 3.84 3.55
N ASN A 79 3.86 4.83 4.20
CA ASN A 79 2.64 5.46 3.72
C ASN A 79 2.83 6.11 2.33
N PHE A 80 3.93 6.84 2.11
CA PHE A 80 4.17 7.47 0.82
C PHE A 80 4.35 6.46 -0.31
N VAL A 81 5.14 5.40 -0.09
CA VAL A 81 5.36 4.34 -1.08
C VAL A 81 4.07 3.58 -1.38
N HIS A 82 3.23 3.38 -0.38
CA HIS A 82 1.90 2.78 -0.54
C HIS A 82 1.01 3.63 -1.46
N GLU A 83 0.90 4.93 -1.20
CA GLU A 83 0.11 5.84 -2.04
C GLU A 83 0.71 6.05 -3.43
N LEU A 84 2.04 6.03 -3.55
CA LEU A 84 2.72 6.02 -4.84
C LEU A 84 2.33 4.77 -5.64
N ALA A 85 2.23 3.61 -5.00
CA ALA A 85 1.77 2.39 -5.67
C ALA A 85 0.34 2.55 -6.21
N HIS A 86 -0.57 3.12 -5.42
CA HIS A 86 -1.92 3.43 -5.90
C HIS A 86 -1.91 4.40 -7.09
N SER A 87 -1.02 5.38 -7.10
CA SER A 87 -0.89 6.29 -8.26
C SER A 87 -0.49 5.57 -9.55
N LEU A 88 0.26 4.47 -9.48
CA LEU A 88 0.66 3.70 -10.67
C LEU A 88 -0.53 2.98 -11.32
N GLU A 89 -1.63 2.76 -10.60
CA GLU A 89 -2.85 2.14 -11.13
C GLU A 89 -3.49 2.99 -12.25
N ASP A 90 -3.34 4.31 -12.21
CA ASP A 90 -3.87 5.22 -13.23
C ASP A 90 -3.27 4.95 -14.61
N THR A 91 -2.00 4.54 -14.67
CA THR A 91 -1.32 4.18 -15.92
C THR A 91 -1.34 2.68 -16.18
N TYR A 92 -1.10 1.89 -15.14
CA TYR A 92 -0.78 0.47 -15.25
C TYR A 92 -1.89 -0.45 -14.76
N GLY A 93 -3.07 0.05 -14.35
CA GLY A 93 -4.12 -0.77 -13.72
C GLY A 93 -4.50 -2.01 -14.54
N SER A 94 -4.69 -1.87 -15.86
CA SER A 94 -4.98 -3.02 -16.73
C SER A 94 -3.84 -4.05 -16.83
N PHE A 95 -2.60 -3.57 -16.67
CA PHE A 95 -1.39 -4.40 -16.70
C PHE A 95 -1.17 -5.10 -15.35
N ILE A 96 -1.31 -4.35 -14.25
CA ILE A 96 -1.20 -4.83 -12.86
C ILE A 96 -2.24 -5.93 -12.64
N TYR A 97 -3.51 -5.62 -12.86
CA TYR A 97 -4.65 -6.52 -12.62
C TYR A 97 -4.87 -7.53 -13.74
N SER A 98 -3.78 -8.12 -14.20
CA SER A 98 -3.78 -9.28 -15.09
C SER A 98 -4.51 -10.47 -14.46
N ALA A 99 -5.00 -11.38 -15.31
CA ALA A 99 -5.63 -12.61 -14.86
C ALA A 99 -4.72 -13.45 -13.94
N ALA A 100 -3.41 -13.40 -14.15
CA ALA A 100 -2.43 -14.09 -13.32
C ALA A 100 -2.36 -13.52 -11.89
N LEU A 101 -2.30 -12.18 -11.75
CA LEU A 101 -2.25 -11.54 -10.43
C LEU A 101 -3.56 -11.76 -9.66
N ILE A 102 -4.70 -11.63 -10.35
CA ILE A 102 -6.02 -11.92 -9.79
C ILE A 102 -6.08 -13.37 -9.27
N GLN A 103 -5.55 -14.33 -10.04
CA GLN A 103 -5.56 -15.74 -9.65
C GLN A 103 -4.66 -16.00 -8.43
N GLU A 104 -3.47 -15.41 -8.37
CA GLU A 104 -2.58 -15.50 -7.20
C GLU A 104 -3.28 -14.95 -5.95
N PHE A 105 -3.87 -13.76 -6.05
CA PHE A 105 -4.60 -13.12 -4.95
C PHE A 105 -5.79 -13.97 -4.47
N LYS A 106 -6.62 -14.47 -5.39
CA LYS A 106 -7.77 -15.33 -5.06
C LYS A 106 -7.35 -16.62 -4.38
N ALA A 107 -6.28 -17.28 -4.84
CA ALA A 107 -5.77 -18.50 -4.21
C ALA A 107 -5.31 -18.26 -2.77
N LYS A 108 -4.71 -17.09 -2.50
CA LYS A 108 -4.33 -16.68 -1.14
C LYS A 108 -5.56 -16.42 -0.27
N ARG A 109 -6.57 -15.73 -0.80
CA ARG A 109 -7.84 -15.50 -0.08
C ARG A 109 -8.61 -16.78 0.21
N GLU A 110 -8.62 -17.75 -0.71
CA GLU A 110 -9.16 -19.08 -0.46
C GLU A 110 -8.44 -19.76 0.71
N THR A 111 -7.11 -19.69 0.74
CA THR A 111 -6.33 -20.24 1.86
C THR A 111 -6.68 -19.54 3.18
N LEU A 112 -6.75 -18.21 3.19
CA LEU A 112 -7.17 -17.44 4.36
C LEU A 112 -8.59 -17.79 4.82
N TYR A 113 -9.53 -17.96 3.89
CA TYR A 113 -10.90 -18.38 4.18
C TYR A 113 -10.92 -19.70 4.95
N GLN A 114 -10.18 -20.71 4.48
CA GLN A 114 -10.10 -22.02 5.15
C GLN A 114 -9.47 -21.90 6.54
N ILE A 115 -8.42 -21.09 6.70
CA ILE A 115 -7.77 -20.83 7.98
C ILE A 115 -8.75 -20.19 8.98
N LEU A 116 -9.44 -19.13 8.57
CA LEU A 116 -10.41 -18.41 9.39
C LEU A 116 -11.57 -19.33 9.81
N LYS A 117 -12.10 -20.11 8.86
CA LYS A 117 -13.16 -21.09 9.14
C LYS A 117 -12.70 -22.15 10.13
N ALA A 118 -11.48 -22.68 9.99
CA ALA A 118 -10.90 -23.64 10.93
C ALA A 118 -10.68 -23.05 12.34
N LYS A 119 -10.47 -21.73 12.44
CA LYS A 119 -10.37 -21.00 13.71
C LYS A 119 -11.73 -20.62 14.32
N GLY A 120 -12.84 -20.96 13.66
CA GLY A 120 -14.19 -20.72 14.16
C GLY A 120 -14.77 -19.36 13.82
N TYR A 121 -14.16 -18.59 12.91
CA TYR A 121 -14.74 -17.34 12.44
C TYR A 121 -15.92 -17.61 11.50
N GLU A 122 -16.97 -16.79 11.62
CA GLU A 122 -18.04 -16.74 10.62
C GLU A 122 -17.59 -15.91 9.43
N VAL A 123 -17.12 -16.59 8.38
CA VAL A 123 -16.55 -15.93 7.19
C VAL A 123 -17.58 -15.91 6.07
N SER A 124 -17.80 -14.73 5.49
CA SER A 124 -18.65 -14.59 4.30
C SER A 124 -17.97 -15.18 3.07
N GLU A 125 -18.72 -15.91 2.24
CA GLU A 125 -18.27 -16.34 0.90
C GLU A 125 -17.90 -15.17 -0.02
N ARG A 126 -18.32 -13.93 0.31
CA ARG A 126 -17.84 -12.71 -0.34
C ARG A 126 -16.32 -12.59 -0.32
N LEU A 127 -15.65 -13.18 0.68
CA LEU A 127 -14.19 -13.25 0.76
C LEU A 127 -13.58 -13.90 -0.49
N LEU A 128 -14.30 -14.84 -1.10
CA LEU A 128 -13.86 -15.57 -2.29
C LEU A 128 -14.33 -14.91 -3.59
N ALA A 129 -15.49 -14.27 -3.55
CA ALA A 129 -16.17 -13.76 -4.74
C ALA A 129 -15.62 -12.41 -5.24
N PHE A 130 -15.27 -11.48 -4.34
CA PHE A 130 -14.93 -10.09 -4.70
C PHE A 130 -13.47 -9.76 -4.40
N THR A 131 -12.74 -9.27 -5.40
CA THR A 131 -11.33 -8.86 -5.27
C THR A 131 -11.15 -7.41 -4.84
N GLU A 132 -12.12 -6.57 -5.17
CA GLU A 132 -12.10 -5.14 -4.90
C GLU A 132 -12.32 -4.82 -3.42
N TYR A 133 -11.94 -3.61 -3.02
CA TYR A 133 -12.17 -3.12 -1.67
C TYR A 133 -13.65 -3.20 -1.27
N ASN A 134 -13.89 -3.68 -0.05
CA ASN A 134 -15.20 -3.71 0.55
C ASN A 134 -15.11 -3.35 2.03
N GLU A 135 -15.67 -2.19 2.39
CA GLU A 135 -15.67 -1.65 3.75
C GLU A 135 -16.12 -2.67 4.81
N LYS A 136 -17.20 -3.44 4.56
CA LYS A 136 -17.67 -4.47 5.51
C LYS A 136 -16.66 -5.60 5.70
N PHE A 137 -15.95 -5.97 4.65
CA PHE A 137 -14.92 -7.00 4.72
C PHE A 137 -13.68 -6.51 5.44
N ASP A 138 -13.28 -5.27 5.17
CA ASP A 138 -12.17 -4.61 5.85
C ASP A 138 -12.44 -4.47 7.36
N HIS A 139 -13.64 -4.02 7.75
CA HIS A 139 -14.08 -4.04 9.16
C HIS A 139 -14.09 -5.43 9.78
N PHE A 140 -14.49 -6.46 9.04
CA PHE A 140 -14.40 -7.83 9.54
C PHE A 140 -12.94 -8.23 9.84
N LEU A 141 -12.01 -7.94 8.93
CA LEU A 141 -10.60 -8.26 9.13
C LEU A 141 -9.96 -7.43 10.26
N SER A 142 -10.25 -6.14 10.34
CA SER A 142 -9.67 -5.21 11.31
C SER A 142 -10.29 -5.31 12.70
N ASP A 143 -11.62 -5.34 12.81
CA ASP A 143 -12.33 -5.25 14.09
C ASP A 143 -12.74 -6.61 14.65
N VAL A 144 -13.12 -7.57 13.80
CA VAL A 144 -13.59 -8.90 14.24
C VAL A 144 -12.44 -9.88 14.39
N VAL A 145 -11.57 -9.98 13.38
CA VAL A 145 -10.37 -10.82 13.46
C VAL A 145 -9.28 -10.12 14.26
N GLY A 146 -9.07 -8.82 14.02
CA GLY A 146 -8.01 -8.04 14.65
C GLY A 146 -6.69 -8.17 13.90
N TYR A 147 -6.04 -7.06 13.58
CA TYR A 147 -4.74 -7.08 12.88
C TYR A 147 -3.65 -7.91 13.58
N PRO A 148 -3.52 -7.95 14.92
CA PRO A 148 -2.55 -8.84 15.58
C PRO A 148 -2.81 -10.32 15.29
N THR A 149 -4.08 -10.72 15.24
CA THR A 149 -4.48 -12.09 14.89
C THR A 149 -4.25 -12.34 13.40
N LEU A 150 -4.70 -11.41 12.56
CA LEU A 150 -4.61 -11.52 11.12
C LEU A 150 -3.16 -11.68 10.66
N LEU A 151 -2.23 -10.89 11.21
CA LEU A 151 -0.80 -11.01 10.97
C LEU A 151 -0.28 -12.44 11.18
N ASN A 152 -0.70 -13.09 12.28
CA ASN A 152 -0.30 -14.46 12.57
C ASN A 152 -0.94 -15.46 11.61
N LEU A 153 -2.20 -15.25 11.21
CA LEU A 153 -2.91 -16.13 10.29
C LEU A 153 -2.44 -15.99 8.83
N THR A 154 -1.93 -14.82 8.45
CA THR A 154 -1.46 -14.51 7.09
C THR A 154 0.05 -14.64 6.93
N MET A 155 0.78 -15.03 7.98
CA MET A 155 2.24 -15.16 7.94
C MET A 155 2.66 -16.19 6.88
N GLY A 156 3.45 -15.74 5.90
CA GLY A 156 3.86 -16.56 4.75
C GLY A 156 2.80 -16.70 3.65
N LEU A 157 1.57 -16.22 3.88
CA LEU A 157 0.49 -16.20 2.89
C LEU A 157 0.43 -14.86 2.16
N PHE A 158 0.56 -13.76 2.90
CA PHE A 158 0.67 -12.40 2.38
C PHE A 158 1.97 -11.75 2.88
N VAL A 159 2.50 -10.80 2.13
CA VAL A 159 3.68 -10.02 2.55
C VAL A 159 3.35 -9.09 3.74
N SER A 160 2.09 -8.62 3.78
CA SER A 160 1.47 -7.82 4.84
C SER A 160 0.03 -8.33 5.05
N PRO A 161 -0.51 -8.34 6.29
CA PRO A 161 -1.89 -8.75 6.55
C PRO A 161 -2.93 -7.86 5.83
N TYR A 162 -2.63 -6.57 5.65
CA TYR A 162 -3.50 -5.62 4.96
C TYR A 162 -3.73 -5.99 3.49
N GLY A 163 -2.76 -6.64 2.86
CA GLY A 163 -2.86 -7.10 1.49
C GLY A 163 -3.92 -8.19 1.27
N ALA A 164 -4.61 -8.65 2.30
CA ALA A 164 -5.75 -9.56 2.17
C ALA A 164 -7.09 -8.83 1.91
N THR A 165 -7.16 -7.53 2.14
CA THR A 165 -8.40 -6.71 2.10
C THR A 165 -8.92 -6.54 0.68
N SER A 166 -8.06 -6.18 -0.26
CA SER A 166 -8.36 -5.96 -1.68
C SER A 166 -7.15 -6.25 -2.56
N ILE A 167 -7.36 -6.35 -3.88
CA ILE A 167 -6.26 -6.54 -4.84
C ILE A 167 -5.40 -5.27 -4.99
N GLN A 168 -5.98 -4.09 -4.78
CA GLN A 168 -5.26 -2.82 -4.74
C GLN A 168 -4.28 -2.80 -3.58
N GLU A 169 -4.76 -3.11 -2.38
CA GLU A 169 -3.96 -3.18 -1.15
C GLU A 169 -2.91 -4.30 -1.23
N TYR A 170 -3.27 -5.43 -1.86
CA TYR A 170 -2.33 -6.50 -2.17
C TYR A 170 -1.15 -5.99 -3.02
N PHE A 171 -1.44 -5.21 -4.06
CA PHE A 171 -0.42 -4.59 -4.91
C PHE A 171 0.40 -3.55 -4.13
N ALA A 172 -0.26 -2.60 -3.47
CA ALA A 172 0.39 -1.50 -2.76
C ALA A 172 1.30 -1.99 -1.62
N ASN A 173 0.85 -2.95 -0.80
CA ASN A 173 1.71 -3.55 0.23
C ASN A 173 2.86 -4.38 -0.38
N GLY A 174 2.65 -5.03 -1.52
CA GLY A 174 3.75 -5.70 -2.24
C GLY A 174 4.82 -4.73 -2.69
N PHE A 175 4.39 -3.59 -3.25
CA PHE A 175 5.24 -2.52 -3.74
C PHE A 175 6.03 -1.86 -2.60
N GLU A 176 5.35 -1.54 -1.49
CA GLU A 176 5.96 -1.07 -0.24
C GLU A 176 7.07 -2.02 0.24
N LYS A 177 6.75 -3.32 0.39
CA LYS A 177 7.72 -4.32 0.86
C LYS A 177 8.83 -4.63 -0.15
N TYR A 178 8.62 -4.34 -1.43
CA TYR A 178 9.67 -4.39 -2.44
C TYR A 178 10.70 -3.28 -2.21
N TYR A 179 10.26 -2.03 -2.03
CA TYR A 179 11.18 -0.89 -1.93
C TYR A 179 11.80 -0.70 -0.54
N LEU A 180 11.05 -0.95 0.53
CA LEU A 180 11.46 -0.57 1.88
C LEU A 180 12.04 -1.73 2.68
N ASP A 181 11.74 -2.97 2.30
CA ASP A 181 12.17 -4.17 3.03
C ASP A 181 13.04 -5.11 2.18
N ASN A 182 12.45 -6.17 1.63
CA ASN A 182 13.19 -7.23 0.95
C ASN A 182 12.40 -7.73 -0.27
N PRO A 183 12.80 -7.32 -1.49
CA PRO A 183 12.20 -7.80 -2.74
C PRO A 183 12.16 -9.33 -2.84
N GLY A 184 13.18 -10.01 -2.32
CA GLY A 184 13.25 -11.47 -2.31
C GLY A 184 12.13 -12.12 -1.50
N ARG A 185 11.66 -11.48 -0.42
CA ARG A 185 10.51 -11.94 0.36
C ARG A 185 9.22 -11.82 -0.44
N VAL A 186 9.05 -10.71 -1.18
CA VAL A 186 7.92 -10.52 -2.10
C VAL A 186 7.95 -11.60 -3.18
N ARG A 187 9.11 -11.87 -3.79
CA ARG A 187 9.27 -12.94 -4.79
C ARG A 187 8.87 -14.33 -4.30
N ILE A 188 9.23 -14.66 -3.06
CA ILE A 188 8.94 -15.97 -2.47
C ILE A 188 7.46 -16.12 -2.13
N ILE A 189 6.88 -15.09 -1.49
CA ILE A 189 5.50 -15.16 -1.00
C ILE A 189 4.52 -14.94 -2.15
N SER A 190 4.80 -13.98 -3.03
CA SER A 190 3.90 -13.43 -4.05
C SER A 190 4.65 -13.26 -5.39
N PRO A 191 5.03 -14.35 -6.07
CA PRO A 191 5.86 -14.30 -7.26
C PRO A 191 5.25 -13.51 -8.43
N VAL A 192 3.95 -13.63 -8.69
CA VAL A 192 3.29 -12.90 -9.79
C VAL A 192 3.28 -11.40 -9.49
N LEU A 193 2.98 -11.02 -8.25
CA LEU A 193 3.06 -9.63 -7.80
C LEU A 193 4.47 -9.07 -7.97
N TYR A 194 5.49 -9.83 -7.56
CA TYR A 194 6.89 -9.43 -7.73
C TYR A 194 7.26 -9.20 -9.20
N GLU A 195 6.81 -10.09 -10.10
CA GLU A 195 7.01 -9.94 -11.53
C GLU A 195 6.35 -8.66 -12.05
N LYS A 196 5.10 -8.39 -11.66
CA LYS A 196 4.39 -7.15 -12.06
C LYS A 196 5.13 -5.89 -11.64
N ILE A 197 5.61 -5.85 -10.40
CA ILE A 197 6.41 -4.72 -9.88
C ILE A 197 7.70 -4.57 -10.70
N THR A 198 8.43 -5.67 -10.93
CA THR A 198 9.69 -5.65 -11.68
C THR A 198 9.50 -5.22 -13.14
N GLU A 199 8.41 -5.65 -13.79
CA GLU A 199 8.07 -5.24 -15.14
C GLU A 199 7.77 -3.74 -15.24
N ILE A 200 7.02 -3.18 -14.28
CA ILE A 200 6.76 -1.72 -14.22
C ILE A 200 8.06 -0.94 -14.04
N ILE A 201 8.97 -1.41 -13.20
CA ILE A 201 10.26 -0.77 -12.97
C ILE A 201 11.10 -0.75 -14.25
N ASN A 202 11.10 -1.85 -15.02
CA ASN A 202 11.91 -1.98 -16.24
C ASN A 202 11.28 -1.34 -17.49
N ASP A 203 9.99 -0.98 -17.44
CA ASP A 203 9.30 -0.24 -18.51
C ASP A 203 9.74 1.24 -18.59
N ASN A 204 10.50 1.70 -17.58
CA ASN A 204 10.91 3.10 -17.43
C ASN A 204 12.43 3.30 -17.52
#